data_AF-A0A6A6ULI1-F1
#
_entry.id   AF-A0A6A6ULI1-F1
#
_cell.length_a   1.000
_cell.length_b   1.000
_cell.length_c   1.000
_cell.angle_alpha   90.00
_cell.angle_beta   90.00
_cell.angle_gamma   90.00
#
_symmetry.space_group_name_H-M   'P 1'
#
loop_
_entity.id
_entity.type
_entity.pdbx_description
1 polymer ?
#
loop_
_entity_poly.entity_id
_entity_poly.type
_entity_poly.pdbx_seq_one_letter_code
_entity_poly.pdbx_strand_id
1 'polypeptide(L)'
;MTTTPPVLQGPTAKEKKYDRQLRLWAASGQAALEDAHLLLINSGPGVIGVEALKNLVLPGMGHFTILDSAVVEEKDLGVNFFLDEQSLGKSRAQETCKSLQELNPDVQVDFNSQTASKFLSKPDALQPFSIILVASPLESKLLSQLSEHCDSSGVPLFYMHSVGFYVHFSIQLPHAFPIVDTHPDPVTTTDLRLLKPWPYLIEYAQNKTKGLDAMDHHDHGHVPYLLLLLHYLGDWQKSHDGKSPANYQEKNEFKKLVNSAMRRNNPEGGEENYEQAVAAVLKNLNEPTPNSSVKGVFQAEECANLSAQSANFWVIAHAISTFYTKNGVLPLPGAVPDMKARSSDYIELQNVYKSKARQDIAEVFKEVQSLEIKLGRTKQIESSEVEAFCKNAAHIKLIRGSPLHISAASTTLDWSDKASSAAMLLTDETSHFLLYVAFLAYDKLYDEKQIAPGIEAIKEDATIMTKYANSIIGDLLSQAGKKSSEDVEKAKTRVGKLCAELARAGGGELHNISSLGGGLIAQEVIKVVTKQYVPVDNICLFDGINSTSSVLRL
;
A
#
# COMPACT_ATOMS: atom_id res chain seq x y z
N MET A 1 49.43 -0.99 -11.63
CA MET A 1 49.09 0.15 -10.75
C MET A 1 48.11 -0.38 -9.71
N THR A 2 48.52 -0.41 -8.45
CA THR A 2 47.67 -0.80 -7.31
C THR A 2 46.64 0.30 -7.09
N THR A 3 45.40 0.07 -7.52
CA THR A 3 44.26 0.93 -7.19
C THR A 3 44.01 0.82 -5.69
N THR A 4 44.32 1.88 -4.95
CA THR A 4 43.94 2.02 -3.55
C THR A 4 42.44 1.76 -3.45
N PRO A 5 41.97 0.83 -2.59
CA PRO A 5 40.55 0.62 -2.42
C PRO A 5 39.88 1.94 -2.02
N PRO A 6 38.65 2.23 -2.48
CA PRO A 6 37.95 3.45 -2.12
C PRO A 6 37.90 3.57 -0.60
N VAL A 7 38.15 4.77 -0.08
CA VAL A 7 37.94 5.05 1.35
C VAL A 7 36.49 4.72 1.65
N LEU A 8 36.25 3.74 2.53
CA LEU A 8 34.92 3.44 3.06
C LEU A 8 34.43 4.68 3.81
N GLN A 9 33.71 5.55 3.12
CA GLN A 9 32.99 6.65 3.76
C GLN A 9 31.93 6.02 4.65
N GLY A 10 32.00 6.33 5.95
CA GLY A 10 30.93 6.00 6.87
C GLY A 10 29.63 6.72 6.46
N PRO A 11 28.47 6.28 6.99
CA PRO A 11 27.19 6.87 6.63
C PRO A 11 27.18 8.36 6.94
N THR A 12 26.59 9.13 6.03
CA THR A 12 26.33 10.57 6.17
C THR A 12 25.49 10.86 7.42
N ALA A 13 25.47 12.11 7.88
CA ALA A 13 24.62 12.50 9.02
C ALA A 13 23.13 12.22 8.75
N LYS A 14 22.71 12.40 7.49
CA LYS A 14 21.36 12.10 7.01
C LYS A 14 21.03 10.61 7.06
N GLU A 15 21.94 9.76 6.56
CA GLU A 15 21.77 8.30 6.63
C GLU A 15 21.75 7.81 8.08
N LYS A 16 22.52 8.43 8.99
CA LYS A 16 22.45 8.11 10.43
C LYS A 16 21.11 8.51 11.05
N LYS A 17 20.60 9.70 10.73
CA LYS A 17 19.29 10.22 11.20
C LYS A 17 18.14 9.32 10.72
N TYR A 18 18.17 8.92 9.45
CA TYR A 18 17.11 8.14 8.81
C TYR A 18 17.39 6.63 8.74
N ASP A 19 18.41 6.09 9.43
CA ASP A 19 18.79 4.66 9.33
C ASP A 19 17.60 3.72 9.56
N ARG A 20 16.75 4.00 10.54
CA ARG A 20 15.61 3.14 10.89
C ARG A 20 14.57 3.07 9.78
N GLN A 21 14.27 4.19 9.13
CA GLN A 21 13.29 4.25 8.06
C GLN A 21 13.87 3.85 6.69
N LEU A 22 15.16 4.07 6.46
CA LEU A 22 15.86 3.56 5.28
C LEU A 22 15.86 2.03 5.23
N ARG A 23 15.74 1.34 6.36
CA ARG A 23 15.56 -0.12 6.40
C ARG A 23 14.16 -0.58 5.96
N LEU A 24 13.19 0.33 5.90
CA LEU A 24 11.83 0.06 5.47
C LEU A 24 11.64 0.39 3.99
N TRP A 25 12.01 1.60 3.57
CA TRP A 25 11.74 2.06 2.20
C TRP A 25 12.97 2.39 1.35
N ALA A 26 14.17 2.04 1.84
CA ALA A 26 15.45 2.26 1.18
C ALA A 26 15.72 3.73 0.81
N ALA A 27 16.86 3.98 0.15
CA ALA A 27 17.23 5.31 -0.32
C ALA A 27 16.26 5.85 -1.39
N SER A 28 15.66 4.97 -2.21
CA SER A 28 14.71 5.36 -3.26
C SER A 28 13.40 5.89 -2.68
N GLY A 29 12.85 5.25 -1.64
CA GLY A 29 11.67 5.77 -0.94
C GLY A 29 11.98 7.06 -0.22
N GLN A 30 13.17 7.19 0.38
CA GLN A 30 13.58 8.44 1.01
C GLN A 30 13.69 9.59 0.00
N ALA A 31 14.28 9.37 -1.17
CA ALA A 31 14.37 10.37 -2.22
C ALA A 31 12.98 10.79 -2.72
N ALA A 32 12.05 9.84 -2.91
CA ALA A 32 10.68 10.16 -3.30
C ALA A 32 9.96 11.02 -2.25
N LEU A 33 10.18 10.74 -0.96
CA LEU A 33 9.62 11.52 0.15
C LEU A 33 10.19 12.95 0.18
N GLU A 34 11.47 13.10 -0.09
CA GLU A 34 12.19 14.39 -0.13
C GLU A 34 11.89 15.24 -1.36
N ASP A 35 11.45 14.62 -2.46
CA ASP A 35 11.02 15.32 -3.66
C ASP A 35 9.53 15.75 -3.58
N ALA A 36 8.76 15.24 -2.61
CA ALA A 36 7.35 15.52 -2.49
C ALA A 36 7.06 16.91 -1.91
N HIS A 37 6.07 17.58 -2.52
CA HIS A 37 5.46 18.83 -2.03
C HIS A 37 3.98 18.60 -1.70
N LEU A 38 3.61 18.77 -0.43
CA LEU A 38 2.26 18.51 0.08
C LEU A 38 1.50 19.80 0.43
N LEU A 39 0.22 19.88 0.07
CA LEU A 39 -0.73 20.89 0.57
C LEU A 39 -1.63 20.29 1.66
N LEU A 40 -1.64 20.86 2.85
CA LEU A 40 -2.68 20.63 3.85
C LEU A 40 -3.68 21.78 3.82
N ILE A 41 -4.92 21.50 3.42
CA ILE A 41 -6.06 22.40 3.59
C ILE A 41 -6.69 22.08 4.93
N ASN A 42 -6.56 23.01 5.88
CA ASN A 42 -6.95 22.79 7.25
C ASN A 42 -8.18 23.64 7.60
N SER A 43 -9.20 22.99 8.15
CA SER A 43 -10.46 23.61 8.58
C SER A 43 -10.86 23.07 9.96
N GLY A 44 -11.83 23.72 10.61
CA GLY A 44 -12.27 23.32 11.95
C GLY A 44 -11.12 23.38 12.96
N PRO A 45 -11.04 22.45 13.94
CA PRO A 45 -9.86 22.30 14.80
C PRO A 45 -8.61 21.88 14.02
N GLY A 46 -8.76 21.00 13.03
CA GLY A 46 -7.70 20.64 12.09
C GLY A 46 -6.51 19.91 12.72
N VAL A 47 -6.70 19.28 13.88
CA VAL A 47 -5.62 18.67 14.66
C VAL A 47 -5.11 17.41 13.94
N ILE A 48 -6.01 16.62 13.36
CA ILE A 48 -5.64 15.42 12.60
C ILE A 48 -4.70 15.71 11.42
N GLY A 49 -4.90 16.84 10.73
CA GLY A 49 -4.03 17.28 9.64
C GLY A 49 -2.64 17.66 10.12
N VAL A 50 -2.55 18.36 11.25
CA VAL A 50 -1.28 18.74 11.88
C VAL A 50 -0.54 17.50 12.41
N GLU A 51 -1.25 16.55 13.01
CA GLU A 51 -0.69 15.28 13.45
C GLU A 51 -0.21 14.41 12.28
N ALA A 52 -0.89 14.44 11.13
CA ALA A 52 -0.39 13.83 9.91
C ALA A 52 0.91 14.51 9.45
N LEU A 53 0.96 15.85 9.42
CA LEU A 53 2.16 16.59 9.05
C LEU A 53 3.34 16.29 9.97
N LYS A 54 3.15 16.22 11.30
CA LYS A 54 4.22 15.80 12.23
C LYS A 54 4.87 14.49 11.78
N ASN A 55 4.06 13.50 11.43
CA ASN A 55 4.51 12.18 11.00
C ASN A 55 5.08 12.15 9.57
N LEU A 56 5.01 13.25 8.81
CA LEU A 56 5.64 13.43 7.50
C LEU A 56 6.90 14.31 7.56
N VAL A 57 6.93 15.27 8.48
CA VAL A 57 8.08 16.15 8.74
C VAL A 57 9.23 15.37 9.38
N LEU A 58 8.94 14.55 10.40
CA LEU A 58 9.93 13.71 11.08
C LEU A 58 10.74 12.81 10.11
N PRO A 59 10.10 12.06 9.18
CA PRO A 59 10.83 11.27 8.20
C PRO A 59 11.44 12.09 7.05
N GLY A 60 11.26 13.41 7.02
CA GLY A 60 11.93 14.28 6.05
C GLY A 60 11.22 14.40 4.71
N MET A 61 9.91 14.64 4.72
CA MET A 61 9.20 15.15 3.54
C MET A 61 9.90 16.40 2.99
N GLY A 62 9.95 16.55 1.66
CA GLY A 62 10.63 17.66 1.01
C GLY A 62 10.08 19.02 1.40
N HIS A 63 8.78 19.19 1.18
CA HIS A 63 8.11 20.48 1.33
C HIS A 63 6.65 20.27 1.72
N PHE A 64 6.13 21.10 2.64
CA PHE A 64 4.69 21.21 2.84
C PHE A 64 4.22 22.66 2.94
N THR A 65 2.93 22.86 2.66
CA THR A 65 2.24 24.14 2.82
C THR A 65 0.96 23.94 3.60
N ILE A 66 0.73 24.72 4.67
CA ILE A 66 -0.54 24.76 5.39
C ILE A 66 -1.40 25.91 4.87
N LEU A 67 -2.60 25.59 4.37
CA LEU A 67 -3.65 26.56 4.05
C LEU A 67 -4.69 26.56 5.17
N ASP A 68 -4.66 27.58 6.01
CA ASP A 68 -5.55 27.73 7.16
C ASP A 68 -5.77 29.21 7.48
N SER A 69 -7.01 29.68 7.33
CA SER A 69 -7.36 31.08 7.59
C SER A 69 -7.67 31.38 9.06
N ALA A 70 -7.72 30.38 9.94
CA ALA A 70 -8.06 30.58 11.34
C ALA A 70 -6.94 31.28 12.11
N VAL A 71 -7.35 31.95 13.18
CA VAL A 71 -6.47 32.41 14.24
C VAL A 71 -6.55 31.44 15.41
N VAL A 72 -5.49 31.37 16.21
CA VAL A 72 -5.44 30.51 17.39
C VAL A 72 -6.44 31.00 18.43
N GLU A 73 -7.34 30.13 18.84
CA GLU A 73 -8.29 30.31 19.94
C GLU A 73 -7.87 29.48 21.16
N GLU A 74 -8.43 29.79 22.34
CA GLU A 74 -8.09 29.10 23.59
C GLU A 74 -8.32 27.58 23.51
N LYS A 75 -9.37 27.15 22.80
CA LYS A 75 -9.67 25.73 22.57
C LYS A 75 -8.58 25.01 21.79
N ASP A 76 -7.87 25.70 20.88
CA ASP A 76 -6.82 25.10 20.07
C ASP A 76 -5.60 24.73 20.94
N LEU A 77 -5.30 25.52 21.97
CA LEU A 77 -4.20 25.29 22.91
C LEU A 77 -4.37 23.97 23.70
N GLY A 78 -5.61 23.50 23.88
CA GLY A 78 -5.89 22.27 24.61
C GLY A 78 -5.74 21.00 23.78
N VAL A 79 -5.71 21.10 22.45
CA VAL A 79 -5.76 19.94 21.54
C VAL A 79 -4.65 19.89 20.50
N ASN A 80 -3.98 21.01 20.24
CA ASN A 80 -2.88 21.09 19.28
C ASN A 80 -1.54 21.26 20.00
N PHE A 81 -0.71 20.22 19.95
CA PHE A 81 0.61 20.19 20.58
C PHE A 81 1.58 21.26 20.05
N PHE A 82 1.32 21.80 18.86
CA PHE A 82 2.20 22.74 18.17
C PHE A 82 1.86 24.21 18.43
N LEU A 83 0.89 24.48 19.31
CA LEU A 83 0.47 25.83 19.69
C LEU A 83 0.67 26.04 21.19
N ASP A 84 1.15 27.23 21.55
CA ASP A 84 1.36 27.65 22.93
C ASP A 84 0.53 28.91 23.26
N GLU A 85 0.52 29.33 24.52
CA GLU A 85 -0.21 30.55 24.93
C GLU A 85 0.24 31.80 24.16
N GLN A 86 1.50 31.86 23.71
CA GLN A 86 2.02 32.97 22.93
C GLN A 86 1.46 33.00 21.50
N SER A 87 0.89 31.89 21.04
CA SER A 87 0.27 31.75 19.73
C SER A 87 -1.14 32.35 19.68
N LEU A 88 -1.78 32.56 20.83
CA LEU A 88 -3.16 33.02 20.95
C LEU A 88 -3.42 34.31 20.16
N GLY A 89 -4.45 34.29 19.32
CA GLY A 89 -4.84 35.42 18.45
C GLY A 89 -3.97 35.62 17.20
N LYS A 90 -2.92 34.82 16.99
CA LYS A 90 -2.09 34.84 15.77
C LYS A 90 -2.61 33.84 14.73
N SER A 91 -2.04 33.85 13.52
CA SER A 91 -2.40 32.88 12.49
C SER A 91 -2.03 31.46 12.93
N ARG A 92 -3.04 30.58 12.94
CA ARG A 92 -2.84 29.17 13.32
C ARG A 92 -1.89 28.45 12.36
N ALA A 93 -2.01 28.71 11.05
CA ALA A 93 -1.11 28.18 10.03
C ALA A 93 0.35 28.54 10.33
N GLN A 94 0.61 29.82 10.59
CA GLN A 94 1.96 30.35 10.79
C GLN A 94 2.62 29.78 12.06
N GLU A 95 1.93 29.82 13.19
CA GLU A 95 2.49 29.33 14.45
C GLU A 95 2.67 27.80 14.42
N THR A 96 1.75 27.07 13.81
CA THR A 96 1.91 25.61 13.61
C THR A 96 3.12 25.29 12.73
N CYS A 97 3.28 26.00 11.59
CA CYS A 97 4.42 25.82 10.70
C CYS A 97 5.75 26.10 11.41
N LYS A 98 5.81 27.15 12.24
CA LYS A 98 6.98 27.48 13.04
C LYS A 98 7.39 26.32 13.94
N SER A 99 6.46 25.75 14.71
CA SER A 99 6.72 24.63 15.61
C SER A 99 7.07 23.33 14.86
N LEU A 100 6.40 23.06 13.73
CA LEU A 100 6.71 21.88 12.90
C LEU A 100 8.12 21.96 12.28
N GLN A 101 8.56 23.14 11.85
CA GLN A 101 9.90 23.33 11.30
C GLN A 101 11.01 22.95 12.30
N GLU A 102 10.78 23.13 13.60
CA GLU A 102 11.74 22.75 14.65
C GLU A 102 11.97 21.23 14.72
N LEU A 103 10.98 20.42 14.32
CA LEU A 103 11.12 18.96 14.30
C LEU A 103 12.15 18.49 13.27
N ASN A 104 12.23 19.21 12.14
CA ASN A 104 13.15 18.86 11.07
C ASN A 104 13.53 20.08 10.20
N PRO A 105 14.72 20.66 10.42
CA PRO A 105 15.23 21.78 9.62
C PRO A 105 15.47 21.48 8.14
N ASP A 106 15.50 20.19 7.74
CA ASP A 106 15.71 19.78 6.35
C ASP A 106 14.43 19.94 5.50
N VAL A 107 13.27 20.11 6.13
CA VAL A 107 11.96 20.22 5.47
C VAL A 107 11.68 21.67 5.13
N GLN A 108 11.24 21.95 3.90
CA GLN A 108 10.76 23.27 3.52
C GLN A 108 9.32 23.47 4.02
N VAL A 109 9.04 24.64 4.59
CA VAL A 109 7.76 24.92 5.24
C VAL A 109 7.20 26.25 4.77
N ASP A 110 5.97 26.21 4.26
CA ASP A 110 5.19 27.39 3.89
C ASP A 110 3.81 27.40 4.56
N PHE A 111 3.19 28.57 4.60
CA PHE A 111 1.82 28.72 5.05
C PHE A 111 1.05 29.76 4.24
N ASN A 112 -0.27 29.66 4.25
CA ASN A 112 -1.17 30.60 3.63
C ASN A 112 -2.40 30.82 4.51
N SER A 113 -2.62 32.06 4.93
CA SER A 113 -3.73 32.43 5.82
C SER A 113 -5.01 32.86 5.07
N GLN A 114 -5.11 32.59 3.76
CA GLN A 114 -6.32 32.84 2.99
C GLN A 114 -7.35 31.73 3.21
N THR A 115 -8.63 32.05 3.02
CA THR A 115 -9.68 31.02 2.99
C THR A 115 -9.46 30.08 1.81
N ALA A 116 -9.89 28.82 1.95
CA ALA A 116 -9.80 27.82 0.89
C ALA A 116 -10.43 28.32 -0.43
N SER A 117 -11.63 28.90 -0.36
CA SER A 117 -12.32 29.50 -1.51
C SER A 117 -11.47 30.57 -2.23
N LYS A 118 -10.83 31.48 -1.49
CA LYS A 118 -9.98 32.52 -2.08
C LYS A 118 -8.69 31.94 -2.68
N PHE A 119 -8.08 30.96 -2.03
CA PHE A 119 -6.89 30.30 -2.56
C PHE A 119 -7.18 29.56 -3.86
N LEU A 120 -8.24 28.74 -3.86
CA LEU A 120 -8.69 27.93 -5.00
C LEU A 120 -9.27 28.75 -6.16
N SER A 121 -9.61 30.03 -5.93
CA SER A 121 -10.02 30.94 -7.00
C SER A 121 -8.88 31.38 -7.93
N LYS A 122 -7.63 31.20 -7.49
CA LYS A 122 -6.47 31.58 -8.31
C LYS A 122 -6.18 30.48 -9.34
N PRO A 123 -5.92 30.85 -10.60
CA PRO A 123 -5.41 29.91 -11.59
C PRO A 123 -4.15 29.23 -11.07
N ASP A 124 -4.00 27.94 -11.36
CA ASP A 124 -2.81 27.15 -11.09
C ASP A 124 -2.38 27.05 -9.62
N ALA A 125 -3.26 27.44 -8.67
CA ALA A 125 -2.95 27.41 -7.24
C ALA A 125 -2.54 26.03 -6.73
N LEU A 126 -3.00 24.97 -7.40
CA LEU A 126 -2.75 23.58 -7.01
C LEU A 126 -1.58 22.92 -7.76
N GLN A 127 -1.11 23.53 -8.86
CA GLN A 127 -0.05 22.97 -9.73
C GLN A 127 1.25 22.59 -9.00
N PRO A 128 1.72 23.34 -7.97
CA PRO A 128 2.96 22.99 -7.29
C PRO A 128 2.91 21.68 -6.49
N PHE A 129 1.71 21.23 -6.09
CA PHE A 129 1.58 20.18 -5.10
C PHE A 129 1.52 18.79 -5.74
N SER A 130 2.34 17.89 -5.22
CA SER A 130 2.36 16.48 -5.60
C SER A 130 1.28 15.66 -4.89
N ILE A 131 0.78 16.14 -3.73
CA ILE A 131 -0.26 15.50 -2.90
C ILE A 131 -1.07 16.58 -2.19
N ILE A 132 -2.38 16.35 -2.04
CA ILE A 132 -3.29 17.24 -1.32
C ILE A 132 -3.99 16.49 -0.18
N LEU A 133 -3.96 17.08 1.02
CA LEU A 133 -4.65 16.63 2.22
C LEU A 133 -5.72 17.67 2.59
N VAL A 134 -6.92 17.20 2.91
CA VAL A 134 -8.05 18.03 3.36
C VAL A 134 -8.50 17.54 4.73
N ALA A 135 -8.28 18.35 5.76
CA ALA A 135 -8.89 18.16 7.07
C ALA A 135 -10.28 18.81 7.07
N SER A 136 -11.29 17.95 7.08
CA SER A 136 -12.71 18.29 7.15
C SER A 136 -13.04 19.06 8.43
N PRO A 137 -14.01 19.99 8.41
CA PRO A 137 -15.03 20.21 7.37
C PRO A 137 -14.61 21.12 6.20
N LEU A 138 -15.11 20.83 5.00
CA LEU A 138 -14.93 21.66 3.80
C LEU A 138 -16.22 21.67 2.97
N GLU A 139 -16.57 22.82 2.39
CA GLU A 139 -17.70 22.95 1.47
C GLU A 139 -17.63 21.94 0.32
N SER A 140 -18.76 21.30 -0.01
CA SER A 140 -18.82 20.26 -1.05
C SER A 140 -18.32 20.78 -2.41
N LYS A 141 -18.65 22.03 -2.75
CA LYS A 141 -18.20 22.68 -3.99
C LYS A 141 -16.67 22.78 -4.08
N LEU A 142 -16.01 23.12 -2.97
CA LEU A 142 -14.54 23.22 -2.94
C LEU A 142 -13.91 21.83 -2.99
N LEU A 143 -14.50 20.85 -2.29
CA LEU A 143 -14.04 19.46 -2.36
C LEU A 143 -14.20 18.86 -3.77
N SER A 144 -15.29 19.18 -4.48
CA SER A 144 -15.48 18.77 -5.89
C SER A 144 -14.42 19.38 -6.79
N GLN A 145 -14.13 20.68 -6.65
CA GLN A 145 -13.07 21.35 -7.41
C GLN A 145 -11.70 20.69 -7.19
N LEU A 146 -11.39 20.31 -5.94
CA LEU A 146 -10.17 19.58 -5.60
C LEU A 146 -10.15 18.18 -6.21
N SER A 147 -11.24 17.43 -6.08
CA SER A 147 -11.37 16.07 -6.60
C SER A 147 -11.21 16.04 -8.13
N GLU A 148 -11.81 16.97 -8.86
CA GLU A 148 -11.69 17.11 -10.32
C GLU A 148 -10.26 17.50 -10.76
N HIS A 149 -9.61 18.41 -10.03
CA HIS A 149 -8.23 18.76 -10.29
C HIS A 149 -7.30 17.56 -10.08
N CYS A 150 -7.45 16.85 -8.96
CA CYS A 150 -6.66 15.68 -8.62
C CYS A 150 -6.86 14.53 -9.62
N ASP A 151 -8.10 14.31 -10.06
CA ASP A 151 -8.41 13.30 -11.09
C ASP A 151 -7.72 13.61 -12.43
N SER A 152 -7.82 14.86 -12.89
CA SER A 152 -7.27 15.28 -14.18
C SER A 152 -5.74 15.41 -14.20
N SER A 153 -5.13 15.76 -13.07
CA SER A 153 -3.67 15.92 -12.93
C SER A 153 -2.96 14.64 -12.47
N GLY A 154 -3.69 13.65 -11.95
CA GLY A 154 -3.11 12.46 -11.33
C GLY A 154 -2.46 12.74 -9.96
N VAL A 155 -2.82 13.84 -9.31
CA VAL A 155 -2.39 14.17 -7.94
C VAL A 155 -3.27 13.41 -6.94
N PRO A 156 -2.70 12.62 -6.02
CA PRO A 156 -3.47 11.97 -4.97
C PRO A 156 -4.14 12.96 -4.01
N LEU A 157 -5.40 12.69 -3.66
CA LEU A 157 -6.19 13.48 -2.72
C LEU A 157 -6.58 12.65 -1.51
N PHE A 158 -6.30 13.18 -0.32
CA PHE A 158 -6.70 12.60 0.96
C PHE A 158 -7.74 13.51 1.61
N TYR A 159 -8.91 12.96 1.92
CA TYR A 159 -9.93 13.62 2.72
C TYR A 159 -9.96 12.96 4.09
N MET A 160 -9.86 13.72 5.17
CA MET A 160 -9.83 13.20 6.53
C MET A 160 -10.75 13.98 7.46
N HIS A 161 -11.37 13.29 8.41
CA HIS A 161 -12.30 13.87 9.37
C HIS A 161 -12.13 13.18 10.72
N SER A 162 -11.84 13.96 11.76
CA SER A 162 -11.78 13.50 13.15
C SER A 162 -12.89 14.23 13.93
N VAL A 163 -13.80 13.49 14.55
CA VAL A 163 -14.90 14.07 15.34
C VAL A 163 -15.14 13.21 16.56
N GLY A 164 -14.90 13.79 17.75
CA GLY A 164 -15.00 13.08 19.01
C GLY A 164 -14.11 11.85 19.05
N PHE A 165 -14.72 10.66 19.09
CA PHE A 165 -14.02 9.38 19.13
C PHE A 165 -13.88 8.69 17.76
N TYR A 166 -14.32 9.32 16.68
CA TYR A 166 -14.34 8.72 15.36
C TYR A 166 -13.36 9.39 14.41
N VAL A 167 -12.71 8.58 13.58
CA VAL A 167 -11.92 9.04 12.45
C VAL A 167 -12.43 8.39 11.17
N HIS A 168 -12.48 9.19 10.11
CA HIS A 168 -12.74 8.78 8.75
C HIS A 168 -11.65 9.38 7.86
N PHE A 169 -11.08 8.58 6.96
CA PHE A 169 -10.36 9.14 5.82
C PHE A 169 -10.62 8.37 4.53
N SER A 170 -10.61 9.09 3.42
CA SER A 170 -10.73 8.59 2.06
C SER A 170 -9.52 8.98 1.23
N ILE A 171 -9.09 8.08 0.35
CA ILE A 171 -7.99 8.30 -0.57
C ILE A 171 -8.52 8.19 -2.00
N GLN A 172 -8.44 9.29 -2.75
CA GLN A 172 -8.61 9.30 -4.19
C GLN A 172 -7.23 9.20 -4.83
N LEU A 173 -6.91 8.02 -5.35
CA LEU A 173 -5.73 7.76 -6.16
C LEU A 173 -6.02 8.02 -7.64
N PRO A 174 -4.99 8.18 -8.47
CA PRO A 174 -5.16 8.17 -9.93
C PRO A 174 -5.88 6.91 -10.42
N HIS A 175 -6.61 7.03 -11.54
CA HIS A 175 -7.30 5.92 -12.22
C HIS A 175 -6.45 4.65 -12.38
N ALA A 176 -5.15 4.84 -12.55
CA ALA A 176 -4.15 3.79 -12.59
C ALA A 176 -3.02 4.10 -11.61
N PHE A 177 -3.02 3.43 -10.46
CA PHE A 177 -1.97 3.53 -9.47
C PHE A 177 -1.17 2.22 -9.38
N PRO A 178 -0.11 2.07 -10.20
CA PRO A 178 0.71 0.88 -10.20
C PRO A 178 1.79 0.90 -9.10
N ILE A 179 2.07 -0.27 -8.56
CA ILE A 179 3.00 -0.50 -7.45
C ILE A 179 3.90 -1.67 -7.83
N VAL A 180 5.22 -1.44 -7.78
CA VAL A 180 6.22 -2.47 -8.03
C VAL A 180 6.58 -3.17 -6.72
N ASP A 181 7.03 -2.40 -5.73
CA ASP A 181 7.46 -2.92 -4.45
C ASP A 181 6.31 -2.91 -3.44
N THR A 182 5.58 -4.03 -3.38
CA THR A 182 4.47 -4.19 -2.45
C THR A 182 4.92 -4.63 -1.05
N HIS A 183 6.22 -4.79 -0.81
CA HIS A 183 6.80 -5.37 0.41
C HIS A 183 6.09 -6.67 0.83
N PRO A 184 6.05 -7.68 -0.06
CA PRO A 184 5.45 -8.97 0.24
C PRO A 184 6.18 -9.66 1.41
N ASP A 185 5.48 -10.57 2.10
CA ASP A 185 6.11 -11.40 3.13
C ASP A 185 7.33 -12.14 2.53
N PRO A 186 8.52 -12.12 3.18
CA PRO A 186 9.73 -12.78 2.69
C PRO A 186 9.50 -14.24 2.27
N VAL A 187 8.60 -14.94 2.94
CA VAL A 187 8.18 -16.31 2.60
C VAL A 187 7.66 -16.43 1.17
N THR A 188 6.91 -15.44 0.70
CA THR A 188 6.22 -15.46 -0.60
C THR A 188 7.11 -15.03 -1.75
N THR A 189 8.26 -14.41 -1.46
CA THR A 189 9.26 -13.97 -2.46
C THR A 189 10.17 -15.09 -2.96
N THR A 190 10.09 -16.26 -2.35
CA THR A 190 10.95 -17.40 -2.65
C THR A 190 10.44 -18.18 -3.87
N ASP A 191 11.12 -18.03 -5.00
CA ASP A 191 10.89 -18.81 -6.23
C ASP A 191 11.99 -19.88 -6.41
N LEU A 192 11.69 -21.11 -5.98
CA LEU A 192 12.64 -22.23 -6.05
C LEU A 192 12.69 -22.93 -7.42
N ARG A 193 11.73 -22.67 -8.33
CA ARG A 193 11.64 -23.36 -9.63
C ARG A 193 11.66 -24.89 -9.61
N LEU A 194 11.11 -25.52 -8.56
CA LEU A 194 11.11 -26.98 -8.42
C LEU A 194 10.35 -27.71 -9.55
N LEU A 195 9.23 -27.14 -10.02
CA LEU A 195 8.40 -27.73 -11.09
C LEU A 195 8.76 -27.24 -12.50
N LYS A 196 9.53 -26.16 -12.61
CA LYS A 196 10.04 -25.61 -13.88
C LYS A 196 11.53 -25.26 -13.76
N PRO A 197 12.40 -26.23 -13.40
CA PRO A 197 13.83 -25.96 -13.27
C PRO A 197 14.42 -25.70 -14.65
N TRP A 198 15.40 -24.78 -14.73
CA TRP A 198 16.13 -24.57 -15.98
C TRP A 198 17.26 -25.61 -16.11
N PRO A 199 17.77 -25.89 -17.33
CA PRO A 199 18.69 -27.00 -17.57
C PRO A 199 19.90 -27.04 -16.63
N TYR A 200 20.52 -25.89 -16.38
CA TYR A 200 21.68 -25.80 -15.50
C TYR A 200 21.36 -26.12 -14.03
N LEU A 201 20.16 -25.77 -13.52
CA LEU A 201 19.76 -26.16 -12.16
C LEU A 201 19.58 -27.67 -12.03
N ILE A 202 19.05 -28.32 -13.06
CA ILE A 202 18.88 -29.78 -13.10
C ILE A 202 20.26 -30.45 -13.06
N GLU A 203 21.18 -30.03 -13.94
CA GLU A 203 22.55 -30.56 -14.00
C GLU A 203 23.28 -30.35 -12.66
N TYR A 204 23.17 -29.15 -12.08
CA TYR A 204 23.73 -28.84 -10.78
C TYR A 204 23.20 -29.76 -9.67
N ALA A 205 21.87 -29.95 -9.61
CA ALA A 205 21.26 -30.83 -8.62
C ALA A 205 21.69 -32.30 -8.81
N GLN A 206 21.76 -32.79 -10.04
CA GLN A 206 22.23 -34.15 -10.35
C GLN A 206 23.68 -34.36 -9.93
N ASN A 207 24.54 -33.37 -10.17
CA ASN A 207 25.95 -33.44 -9.78
C ASN A 207 26.12 -33.44 -8.25
N LYS A 208 25.41 -32.54 -7.54
CA LYS A 208 25.50 -32.43 -6.08
C LYS A 208 24.82 -33.57 -5.33
N THR A 209 23.91 -34.30 -5.96
CA THR A 209 23.22 -35.47 -5.37
C THR A 209 23.72 -36.80 -5.95
N LYS A 210 24.83 -36.78 -6.70
CA LYS A 210 25.40 -37.99 -7.28
C LYS A 210 25.89 -38.94 -6.19
N GLY A 211 25.33 -40.14 -6.15
CA GLY A 211 25.68 -41.13 -5.12
C GLY A 211 25.20 -40.72 -3.72
N LEU A 212 24.06 -40.02 -3.62
CA LEU A 212 23.49 -39.53 -2.36
C LEU A 212 23.49 -40.60 -1.25
N ASP A 213 23.06 -41.83 -1.55
CA ASP A 213 23.01 -42.94 -0.59
C ASP A 213 24.39 -43.39 -0.10
N ALA A 214 25.45 -43.16 -0.87
CA ALA A 214 26.82 -43.55 -0.56
C ALA A 214 27.62 -42.45 0.17
N MET A 215 27.06 -41.24 0.32
CA MET A 215 27.69 -40.16 1.07
C MET A 215 27.83 -40.52 2.55
N ASP A 216 28.85 -39.97 3.22
CA ASP A 216 28.93 -40.05 4.68
C ASP A 216 27.82 -39.21 5.34
N HIS A 217 27.63 -39.37 6.65
CA HIS A 217 26.59 -38.62 7.38
C HIS A 217 26.76 -37.11 7.33
N HIS A 218 27.99 -36.63 7.25
CA HIS A 218 28.28 -35.21 7.25
C HIS A 218 27.94 -34.58 5.90
N ASP A 219 28.38 -35.18 4.79
CA ASP A 219 28.03 -34.75 3.43
C ASP A 219 26.53 -34.81 3.18
N HIS A 220 25.88 -35.93 3.56
CA HIS A 220 24.44 -36.15 3.35
C HIS A 220 23.58 -35.11 4.10
N GLY A 221 23.92 -34.82 5.36
CA GLY A 221 23.22 -33.82 6.18
C GLY A 221 23.47 -32.35 5.79
N HIS A 222 24.37 -32.08 4.83
CA HIS A 222 24.67 -30.74 4.34
C HIS A 222 24.27 -30.52 2.88
N VAL A 223 23.61 -31.48 2.23
CA VAL A 223 23.01 -31.26 0.91
C VAL A 223 21.86 -30.25 1.06
N PRO A 224 21.89 -29.12 0.34
CA PRO A 224 20.81 -28.14 0.40
C PRO A 224 19.45 -28.77 0.11
N TYR A 225 18.43 -28.47 0.93
CA TYR A 225 17.12 -29.13 0.83
C TYR A 225 16.48 -29.01 -0.56
N LEU A 226 16.76 -27.92 -1.27
CA LEU A 226 16.29 -27.67 -2.63
C LEU A 226 16.79 -28.76 -3.59
N LEU A 227 18.05 -29.15 -3.47
CA LEU A 227 18.66 -30.17 -4.33
C LEU A 227 18.13 -31.57 -3.98
N LEU A 228 17.84 -31.83 -2.70
CA LEU A 228 17.13 -33.04 -2.28
C LEU A 228 15.75 -33.12 -2.93
N LEU A 229 14.98 -32.03 -2.90
CA LEU A 229 13.66 -32.00 -3.52
C LEU A 229 13.74 -32.24 -5.04
N LEU A 230 14.70 -31.64 -5.75
CA LEU A 230 14.89 -31.88 -7.18
C LEU A 230 15.29 -33.34 -7.47
N HIS A 231 16.15 -33.92 -6.64
CA HIS A 231 16.56 -35.32 -6.76
C HIS A 231 15.35 -36.26 -6.63
N TYR A 232 14.61 -36.16 -5.53
CA TYR A 232 13.45 -37.02 -5.30
C TYR A 232 12.30 -36.73 -6.26
N LEU A 233 12.14 -35.51 -6.76
CA LEU A 233 11.19 -35.22 -7.84
C LEU A 233 11.55 -35.99 -9.11
N GLY A 234 12.84 -36.09 -9.43
CA GLY A 234 13.31 -36.93 -10.54
C GLY A 234 12.94 -38.41 -10.35
N ASP A 235 13.06 -38.94 -9.14
CA ASP A 235 12.68 -40.33 -8.85
C ASP A 235 11.17 -40.55 -8.84
N TRP A 236 10.41 -39.59 -8.32
CA TRP A 236 8.96 -39.57 -8.40
C TRP A 236 8.51 -39.61 -9.87
N GLN A 237 9.07 -38.75 -10.72
CA GLN A 237 8.73 -38.68 -12.13
C GLN A 237 9.00 -39.98 -12.89
N LYS A 238 10.08 -40.71 -12.56
CA LYS A 238 10.36 -42.03 -13.16
C LYS A 238 9.27 -43.06 -12.87
N SER A 239 8.60 -42.96 -11.72
CA SER A 239 7.55 -43.89 -11.28
C SER A 239 6.13 -43.41 -11.60
N HIS A 240 5.97 -42.19 -12.11
CA HIS A 240 4.67 -41.54 -12.34
C HIS A 240 4.55 -40.93 -13.75
N ASP A 241 5.06 -41.61 -14.77
CA ASP A 241 4.97 -41.21 -16.19
C ASP A 241 5.48 -39.77 -16.46
N GLY A 242 6.54 -39.36 -15.77
CA GLY A 242 7.12 -38.03 -15.90
C GLY A 242 6.33 -36.91 -15.19
N LYS A 243 5.26 -37.22 -14.46
CA LYS A 243 4.42 -36.23 -13.77
C LYS A 243 4.96 -35.91 -12.38
N SER A 244 4.82 -34.65 -11.97
CA SER A 244 5.11 -34.19 -10.62
C SER A 244 3.88 -34.26 -9.72
N PRO A 245 4.04 -34.29 -8.38
CA PRO A 245 2.91 -34.27 -7.44
C PRO A 245 2.03 -33.01 -7.64
N ALA A 246 0.77 -33.20 -7.97
CA ALA A 246 -0.15 -32.12 -8.34
C ALA A 246 -1.11 -31.76 -7.21
N ASN A 247 -1.75 -32.76 -6.60
CA ASN A 247 -2.80 -32.57 -5.59
C ASN A 247 -2.28 -32.77 -4.15
N TYR A 248 -3.11 -32.43 -3.16
CA TYR A 248 -2.74 -32.53 -1.74
C TYR A 248 -2.34 -33.95 -1.31
N GLN A 249 -2.97 -34.97 -1.88
CA GLN A 249 -2.67 -36.36 -1.55
C GLN A 249 -1.29 -36.75 -2.08
N GLU A 250 -1.03 -36.53 -3.38
CA GLU A 250 0.26 -36.81 -4.00
C GLU A 250 1.40 -36.03 -3.35
N LYS A 251 1.17 -34.75 -2.98
CA LYS A 251 2.17 -33.96 -2.27
C LYS A 251 2.51 -34.54 -0.89
N ASN A 252 1.53 -35.12 -0.19
CA ASN A 252 1.78 -35.81 1.08
C ASN A 252 2.49 -37.16 0.89
N GLU A 253 2.21 -37.86 -0.19
CA GLU A 253 2.94 -39.08 -0.56
C GLU A 253 4.40 -38.76 -0.90
N PHE A 254 4.64 -37.72 -1.69
CA PHE A 254 5.98 -37.21 -1.97
C PHE A 254 6.70 -36.75 -0.69
N LYS A 255 6.00 -36.05 0.22
CA LYS A 255 6.54 -35.68 1.53
C LYS A 255 6.98 -36.90 2.34
N LYS A 256 6.21 -37.99 2.30
CA LYS A 256 6.57 -39.27 2.95
C LYS A 256 7.80 -39.91 2.30
N LEU A 257 7.91 -39.87 0.97
CA LEU A 257 9.08 -40.35 0.23
C LEU A 257 10.35 -39.64 0.73
N VAL A 258 10.36 -38.30 0.73
CA VAL A 258 11.51 -37.51 1.20
C VAL A 258 11.84 -37.82 2.67
N ASN A 259 10.82 -37.87 3.54
CA ASN A 259 11.02 -38.17 4.97
C ASN A 259 11.54 -39.60 5.21
N SER A 260 11.20 -40.56 4.35
CA SER A 260 11.67 -41.94 4.48
C SER A 260 13.15 -42.11 4.14
N ALA A 261 13.71 -41.18 3.36
CA ALA A 261 15.12 -41.17 3.00
C ALA A 261 16.02 -40.44 4.02
N MET A 262 15.44 -39.79 5.02
CA MET A 262 16.18 -39.14 6.10
C MET A 262 16.87 -40.18 6.99
N ARG A 263 18.18 -40.01 7.22
CA ARG A 263 18.95 -40.89 8.11
C ARG A 263 18.68 -40.53 9.57
N ARG A 264 18.40 -41.53 10.40
CA ARG A 264 18.19 -41.38 11.86
C ARG A 264 19.28 -42.04 12.70
N ASN A 265 20.15 -42.80 12.07
CA ASN A 265 21.27 -43.50 12.68
C ASN A 265 22.53 -42.63 12.74
N ASN A 266 22.37 -41.33 12.99
CA ASN A 266 23.47 -40.38 13.19
C ASN A 266 23.48 -39.86 14.64
N PRO A 267 24.56 -39.21 15.10
CA PRO A 267 24.66 -38.69 16.47
C PRO A 267 23.59 -37.66 16.85
N GLU A 268 22.97 -37.02 15.86
CA GLU A 268 21.99 -35.93 16.03
C GLU A 268 20.52 -36.44 16.04
N GLY A 269 20.29 -37.73 15.73
CA GLY A 269 18.95 -38.35 15.73
C GLY A 269 18.06 -38.02 14.53
N GLY A 270 18.56 -37.26 13.55
CA GLY A 270 17.84 -36.78 12.37
C GLY A 270 18.72 -35.88 11.50
N GLU A 271 18.18 -35.34 10.41
CA GLU A 271 18.91 -34.45 9.50
C GLU A 271 18.09 -33.19 9.19
N GLU A 272 18.56 -32.04 9.68
CA GLU A 272 17.84 -30.75 9.57
C GLU A 272 17.53 -30.36 8.11
N ASN A 273 18.41 -30.68 7.16
CA ASN A 273 18.18 -30.40 5.74
C ASN A 273 17.00 -31.22 5.18
N TYR A 274 16.80 -32.45 5.64
CA TYR A 274 15.62 -33.27 5.29
C TYR A 274 14.36 -32.76 5.98
N GLU A 275 14.44 -32.33 7.23
CA GLU A 275 13.31 -31.69 7.92
C GLU A 275 12.87 -30.40 7.18
N GLN A 276 13.83 -29.59 6.74
CA GLN A 276 13.58 -28.43 5.88
C GLN A 276 12.93 -28.83 4.54
N ALA A 277 13.43 -29.88 3.88
CA ALA A 277 12.85 -30.39 2.63
C ALA A 277 11.38 -30.78 2.82
N VAL A 278 11.09 -31.56 3.86
CA VAL A 278 9.76 -32.06 4.23
C VAL A 278 8.80 -30.91 4.55
N ALA A 279 9.27 -29.87 5.25
CA ALA A 279 8.49 -28.68 5.55
C ALA A 279 8.19 -27.83 4.29
N ALA A 280 9.11 -27.79 3.33
CA ALA A 280 8.98 -27.01 2.11
C ALA A 280 8.00 -27.58 1.07
N VAL A 281 7.73 -28.91 1.08
CA VAL A 281 6.93 -29.58 0.02
C VAL A 281 5.60 -28.90 -0.26
N LEU A 282 4.72 -28.75 0.74
CA LEU A 282 3.36 -28.22 0.51
C LEU A 282 3.38 -26.75 0.06
N LYS A 283 4.39 -26.01 0.51
CA LYS A 283 4.52 -24.57 0.31
C LYS A 283 5.15 -24.22 -1.03
N ASN A 284 6.17 -24.97 -1.45
CA ASN A 284 7.02 -24.62 -2.59
C ASN A 284 6.80 -25.51 -3.82
N LEU A 285 6.13 -26.65 -3.68
CA LEU A 285 5.79 -27.52 -4.81
C LEU A 285 4.50 -27.07 -5.50
N ASN A 286 4.52 -25.86 -6.06
CA ASN A 286 3.40 -25.25 -6.76
C ASN A 286 3.85 -24.77 -8.15
N GLU A 287 2.93 -24.75 -9.10
CA GLU A 287 3.23 -24.24 -10.46
C GLU A 287 3.58 -22.75 -10.39
N PRO A 288 4.70 -22.30 -10.99
CA PRO A 288 5.15 -20.92 -10.94
C PRO A 288 4.33 -20.03 -11.88
N THR A 289 3.09 -19.77 -11.50
CA THR A 289 2.14 -18.96 -12.26
C THR A 289 1.88 -17.60 -11.58
N PRO A 290 1.69 -16.52 -12.36
CA PRO A 290 1.35 -15.22 -11.80
C PRO A 290 -0.01 -15.27 -11.07
N ASN A 291 -0.07 -14.61 -9.91
CA ASN A 291 -1.31 -14.45 -9.16
C ASN A 291 -2.29 -13.51 -9.90
N SER A 292 -3.50 -13.36 -9.37
CA SER A 292 -4.55 -12.51 -9.97
C SER A 292 -4.14 -11.03 -10.08
N SER A 293 -3.35 -10.52 -9.13
CA SER A 293 -2.84 -9.14 -9.15
C SER A 293 -1.95 -8.89 -10.36
N VAL A 294 -0.93 -9.74 -10.55
CA VAL A 294 -0.01 -9.64 -11.69
C VAL A 294 -0.74 -9.82 -13.03
N LYS A 295 -1.67 -10.78 -13.10
CA LYS A 295 -2.52 -10.98 -14.28
C LYS A 295 -3.36 -9.73 -14.60
N GLY A 296 -3.92 -9.09 -13.57
CA GLY A 296 -4.66 -7.84 -13.72
C GLY A 296 -3.81 -6.71 -14.31
N VAL A 297 -2.53 -6.63 -13.96
CA VAL A 297 -1.58 -5.68 -14.58
C VAL A 297 -1.38 -6.01 -16.05
N PHE A 298 -1.11 -7.27 -16.41
CA PHE A 298 -0.89 -7.66 -17.81
C PHE A 298 -2.12 -7.48 -18.69
N GLN A 299 -3.31 -7.56 -18.11
CA GLN A 299 -4.60 -7.38 -18.79
C GLN A 299 -5.07 -5.91 -18.83
N ALA A 300 -4.37 -5.01 -18.14
CA ALA A 300 -4.73 -3.60 -18.11
C ALA A 300 -4.56 -2.96 -19.49
N GLU A 301 -5.46 -2.03 -19.83
CA GLU A 301 -5.42 -1.33 -21.12
C GLU A 301 -4.10 -0.58 -21.32
N GLU A 302 -3.58 0.02 -20.24
CA GLU A 302 -2.32 0.75 -20.23
C GLU A 302 -1.11 -0.15 -20.50
N CYS A 303 -1.21 -1.44 -20.17
CA CYS A 303 -0.20 -2.43 -20.47
C CYS A 303 -0.31 -2.93 -21.93
N ALA A 304 -1.51 -2.99 -22.48
CA ALA A 304 -1.75 -3.46 -23.84
C ALA A 304 -1.47 -2.37 -24.90
N ASN A 305 -1.87 -1.13 -24.61
CA ASN A 305 -1.88 0.00 -25.54
C ASN A 305 -0.80 1.01 -25.18
N LEU A 306 0.46 0.66 -25.42
CA LEU A 306 1.59 1.53 -25.14
C LEU A 306 1.71 2.70 -26.14
N SER A 307 2.17 3.85 -25.64
CA SER A 307 2.50 5.04 -26.43
C SER A 307 3.87 5.61 -26.01
N ALA A 308 4.35 6.62 -26.73
CA ALA A 308 5.58 7.32 -26.38
C ALA A 308 5.51 7.96 -24.98
N GLN A 309 4.30 8.27 -24.48
CA GLN A 309 4.04 8.93 -23.20
C GLN A 309 3.75 7.94 -22.06
N SER A 310 3.63 6.64 -22.32
CA SER A 310 3.36 5.65 -21.27
C SER A 310 4.38 5.72 -20.13
N ALA A 311 3.93 5.55 -18.89
CA ALA A 311 4.85 5.48 -17.76
C ALA A 311 5.81 4.27 -17.88
N ASN A 312 7.02 4.39 -17.33
CA ASN A 312 8.03 3.31 -17.33
C ASN A 312 7.45 1.98 -16.84
N PHE A 313 6.60 2.02 -15.79
CA PHE A 313 5.92 0.86 -15.25
C PHE A 313 5.23 0.01 -16.33
N TRP A 314 4.47 0.64 -17.22
CA TRP A 314 3.67 -0.06 -18.23
C TRP A 314 4.54 -0.68 -19.32
N VAL A 315 5.63 0.00 -19.71
CA VAL A 315 6.60 -0.52 -20.68
C VAL A 315 7.31 -1.76 -20.12
N ILE A 316 7.74 -1.71 -18.85
CA ILE A 316 8.41 -2.85 -18.19
C ILE A 316 7.40 -3.99 -17.96
N ALA A 317 6.18 -3.70 -17.51
CA ALA A 317 5.13 -4.70 -17.33
C ALA A 317 4.79 -5.42 -18.63
N HIS A 318 4.71 -4.71 -19.76
CA HIS A 318 4.51 -5.30 -21.07
C HIS A 318 5.68 -6.21 -21.47
N ALA A 319 6.92 -5.76 -21.29
CA ALA A 319 8.10 -6.57 -21.55
C ALA A 319 8.12 -7.86 -20.72
N ILE A 320 7.72 -7.80 -19.45
CA ILE A 320 7.59 -8.97 -18.58
C ILE A 320 6.43 -9.87 -19.02
N SER A 321 5.31 -9.31 -19.48
CA SER A 321 4.20 -10.10 -20.05
C SER A 321 4.64 -10.87 -21.30
N THR A 322 5.43 -10.24 -22.17
CA THR A 322 6.07 -10.89 -23.33
C THR A 322 7.05 -11.98 -22.88
N PHE A 323 7.90 -11.71 -21.88
CA PHE A 323 8.81 -12.70 -21.29
C PHE A 323 8.03 -13.90 -20.74
N TYR A 324 6.95 -13.66 -20.00
CA TYR A 324 6.10 -14.71 -19.42
C TYR A 324 5.42 -15.54 -20.50
N THR A 325 4.90 -14.91 -21.55
CA THR A 325 4.27 -15.60 -22.69
C THR A 325 5.27 -16.52 -23.41
N LYS A 326 6.52 -16.07 -23.54
CA LYS A 326 7.59 -16.84 -24.19
C LYS A 326 8.12 -17.97 -23.31
N ASN A 327 8.36 -17.70 -22.03
CA ASN A 327 9.09 -18.61 -21.13
C ASN A 327 8.16 -19.46 -20.24
N GLY A 328 6.87 -19.12 -20.14
CA GLY A 328 5.89 -19.78 -19.28
C GLY A 328 6.09 -19.53 -17.78
N VAL A 329 6.97 -18.60 -17.43
CA VAL A 329 7.40 -18.27 -16.06
C VAL A 329 7.79 -16.80 -15.98
N LEU A 330 7.63 -16.18 -14.81
CA LEU A 330 8.09 -14.80 -14.59
C LEU A 330 9.63 -14.74 -14.54
N PRO A 331 10.27 -13.56 -14.66
CA PRO A 331 11.69 -13.40 -14.39
C PRO A 331 12.03 -13.85 -12.96
N LEU A 332 13.14 -14.58 -12.81
CA LEU A 332 13.55 -15.06 -11.49
C LEU A 332 14.04 -13.89 -10.60
N PRO A 333 13.61 -13.79 -9.33
CA PRO A 333 14.08 -12.74 -8.42
C PRO A 333 15.56 -12.91 -8.02
N GLY A 334 16.08 -14.15 -8.10
CA GLY A 334 17.48 -14.48 -7.84
C GLY A 334 17.85 -14.67 -6.36
N ALA A 335 16.90 -14.45 -5.44
CA ALA A 335 17.05 -14.76 -4.03
C ALA A 335 16.75 -16.24 -3.75
N VAL A 336 17.47 -16.82 -2.80
CA VAL A 336 17.26 -18.18 -2.28
C VAL A 336 17.21 -18.05 -0.75
N PRO A 337 16.25 -18.71 -0.05
CA PRO A 337 16.15 -18.63 1.40
C PRO A 337 17.39 -19.23 2.08
N ASP A 338 17.57 -18.91 3.35
CA ASP A 338 18.56 -19.60 4.18
C ASP A 338 18.22 -21.09 4.31
N MET A 339 19.24 -21.94 4.38
CA MET A 339 19.07 -23.38 4.50
C MET A 339 20.29 -24.08 5.10
N LYS A 340 20.06 -25.24 5.71
CA LYS A 340 21.13 -26.09 6.23
C LYS A 340 21.96 -26.64 5.08
N ALA A 341 23.18 -26.15 4.95
CA ALA A 341 24.17 -26.60 3.98
C ALA A 341 25.57 -26.14 4.40
N ARG A 342 26.62 -26.63 3.74
CA ARG A 342 27.95 -26.02 3.85
C ARG A 342 27.92 -24.61 3.27
N SER A 343 28.69 -23.70 3.86
CA SER A 343 28.78 -22.32 3.37
C SER A 343 29.20 -22.25 1.90
N SER A 344 30.11 -23.13 1.45
CA SER A 344 30.54 -23.21 0.05
C SER A 344 29.39 -23.63 -0.89
N ASP A 345 28.65 -24.68 -0.53
CA ASP A 345 27.56 -25.21 -1.34
C ASP A 345 26.36 -24.25 -1.39
N TYR A 346 26.10 -23.55 -0.28
CA TYR A 346 25.08 -22.51 -0.22
C TYR A 346 25.44 -21.30 -1.10
N ILE A 347 26.68 -20.82 -1.05
CA ILE A 347 27.15 -19.71 -1.90
C ILE A 347 27.10 -20.10 -3.38
N GLU A 348 27.49 -21.32 -3.72
CA GLU A 348 27.42 -21.83 -5.08
C GLU A 348 25.97 -21.87 -5.59
N LEU A 349 25.04 -22.42 -4.80
CA LEU A 349 23.61 -22.42 -5.10
C LEU A 349 23.06 -20.99 -5.25
N GLN A 350 23.45 -20.07 -4.38
CA GLN A 350 23.04 -18.67 -4.49
C GLN A 350 23.52 -18.05 -5.81
N ASN A 351 24.72 -18.37 -6.26
CA ASN A 351 25.26 -17.90 -7.55
C ASN A 351 24.55 -18.51 -8.75
N VAL A 352 24.08 -19.77 -8.65
CA VAL A 352 23.24 -20.42 -9.68
C VAL A 352 21.97 -19.59 -9.93
N TYR A 353 21.25 -19.20 -8.86
CA TYR A 353 20.03 -18.39 -8.96
C TYR A 353 20.30 -16.94 -9.39
N LYS A 354 21.32 -16.30 -8.82
CA LYS A 354 21.73 -14.93 -9.21
C LYS A 354 22.10 -14.87 -10.69
N SER A 355 22.79 -15.89 -11.21
CA SER A 355 23.18 -15.93 -12.62
C SER A 355 21.98 -16.08 -13.55
N LYS A 356 21.01 -16.94 -13.19
CA LYS A 356 19.77 -17.07 -13.96
C LYS A 356 18.92 -15.79 -13.91
N ALA A 357 18.78 -15.16 -12.75
CA ALA A 357 18.08 -13.88 -12.60
C ALA A 357 18.70 -12.78 -13.49
N ARG A 358 20.04 -12.68 -13.54
CA ARG A 358 20.71 -11.72 -14.44
C ARG A 358 20.43 -12.00 -15.91
N GLN A 359 20.33 -13.27 -16.31
CA GLN A 359 19.95 -13.63 -17.69
C GLN A 359 18.50 -13.22 -18.00
N ASP A 360 17.57 -13.48 -17.08
CA ASP A 360 16.17 -13.08 -17.24
C ASP A 360 16.02 -11.56 -17.32
N ILE A 361 16.69 -10.82 -16.42
CA ILE A 361 16.73 -9.35 -16.43
C ILE A 361 17.29 -8.83 -17.75
N ALA A 362 18.38 -9.42 -18.26
CA ALA A 362 18.97 -9.00 -19.54
C ALA A 362 18.03 -9.27 -20.73
N GLU A 363 17.23 -10.33 -20.69
CA GLU A 363 16.20 -10.59 -21.70
C GLU A 363 15.07 -9.57 -21.64
N VAL A 364 14.53 -9.29 -20.45
CA VAL A 364 13.50 -8.27 -20.25
C VAL A 364 14.02 -6.89 -20.65
N PHE A 365 15.25 -6.54 -20.30
CA PHE A 365 15.84 -5.25 -20.65
C PHE A 365 15.98 -5.05 -22.16
N LYS A 366 16.36 -6.11 -22.91
CA LYS A 366 16.38 -6.05 -24.38
C LYS A 366 15.00 -5.82 -24.98
N GLU A 367 13.96 -6.42 -24.40
CA GLU A 367 12.58 -6.21 -24.81
C GLU A 367 12.16 -4.75 -24.52
N VAL A 368 12.48 -4.22 -23.34
CA VAL A 368 12.25 -2.81 -22.99
C VAL A 368 12.92 -1.88 -24.02
N GLN A 369 14.20 -2.07 -24.32
CA GLN A 369 14.92 -1.26 -25.32
C GLN A 369 14.26 -1.32 -26.71
N SER A 370 13.78 -2.51 -27.10
CA SER A 370 13.08 -2.69 -28.37
C SER A 370 11.75 -1.94 -28.40
N LEU A 371 11.00 -1.95 -27.29
CA LEU A 371 9.77 -1.18 -27.13
C LEU A 371 10.04 0.33 -27.17
N GLU A 372 11.10 0.81 -26.52
CA GLU A 372 11.46 2.24 -26.53
C GLU A 372 11.73 2.76 -27.94
N ILE A 373 12.49 2.00 -28.73
CA ILE A 373 12.77 2.32 -30.13
C ILE A 373 11.47 2.31 -30.94
N LYS A 374 10.63 1.28 -30.78
CA LYS A 374 9.36 1.14 -31.52
C LYS A 374 8.38 2.27 -31.19
N LEU A 375 8.33 2.71 -29.94
CA LEU A 375 7.43 3.76 -29.46
C LEU A 375 7.98 5.17 -29.70
N GLY A 376 9.27 5.30 -30.07
CA GLY A 376 9.91 6.61 -30.26
C GLY A 376 10.06 7.40 -28.96
N ARG A 377 10.33 6.72 -27.84
CA ARG A 377 10.49 7.36 -26.52
C ARG A 377 11.77 8.18 -26.46
N THR A 378 11.69 9.37 -25.87
CA THR A 378 12.85 10.27 -25.69
C THR A 378 13.65 9.97 -24.43
N LYS A 379 12.99 9.46 -23.38
CA LYS A 379 13.60 9.08 -22.11
C LYS A 379 13.74 7.57 -22.04
N GLN A 380 14.98 7.11 -21.90
CA GLN A 380 15.30 5.69 -21.71
C GLN A 380 15.06 5.26 -20.26
N ILE A 381 14.66 4.00 -20.10
CA ILE A 381 14.48 3.32 -18.83
C ILE A 381 15.83 2.77 -18.38
N GLU A 382 16.24 3.14 -17.16
CA GLU A 382 17.50 2.70 -16.58
C GLU A 382 17.48 1.20 -16.26
N SER A 383 18.63 0.52 -16.43
CA SER A 383 18.71 -0.92 -16.19
C SER A 383 18.43 -1.29 -14.72
N SER A 384 18.75 -0.38 -13.79
CA SER A 384 18.48 -0.54 -12.36
C SER A 384 16.98 -0.55 -12.04
N GLU A 385 16.17 0.21 -12.78
CA GLU A 385 14.70 0.20 -12.66
C GLU A 385 14.12 -1.14 -13.14
N VAL A 386 14.62 -1.66 -14.27
CA VAL A 386 14.21 -2.98 -14.79
C VAL A 386 14.63 -4.11 -13.85
N GLU A 387 15.83 -4.04 -13.27
CA GLU A 387 16.29 -5.00 -12.26
C GLU A 387 15.39 -4.99 -11.03
N ALA A 388 15.07 -3.82 -10.48
CA ALA A 388 14.18 -3.69 -9.32
C ALA A 388 12.76 -4.22 -9.62
N PHE A 389 12.26 -3.98 -10.84
CA PHE A 389 10.98 -4.51 -11.28
C PHE A 389 11.00 -6.04 -11.40
N CYS A 390 12.02 -6.63 -12.04
CA CYS A 390 12.12 -8.08 -12.19
C CYS A 390 12.16 -8.81 -10.84
N LYS A 391 12.87 -8.25 -9.85
CA LYS A 391 12.90 -8.80 -8.48
C LYS A 391 11.51 -8.87 -7.83
N ASN A 392 10.61 -7.97 -8.20
CA ASN A 392 9.26 -7.85 -7.65
C ASN A 392 8.16 -8.30 -8.61
N ALA A 393 8.51 -8.88 -9.76
CA ALA A 393 7.55 -9.17 -10.85
C ALA A 393 6.36 -10.03 -10.40
N ALA A 394 6.57 -10.93 -9.43
CA ALA A 394 5.52 -11.80 -8.88
C ALA A 394 4.54 -11.07 -7.93
N HIS A 395 4.85 -9.84 -7.53
CA HIS A 395 4.16 -9.11 -6.47
C HIS A 395 3.71 -7.71 -6.89
N ILE A 396 3.84 -7.37 -8.18
CA ILE A 396 3.32 -6.10 -8.70
C ILE A 396 1.80 -6.01 -8.52
N LYS A 397 1.33 -4.79 -8.33
CA LYS A 397 -0.08 -4.50 -8.07
C LYS A 397 -0.53 -3.25 -8.80
N LEU A 398 -1.80 -3.25 -9.19
CA LEU A 398 -2.50 -2.11 -9.73
C LEU A 398 -3.71 -1.82 -8.85
N ILE A 399 -3.78 -0.59 -8.33
CA ILE A 399 -4.98 -0.06 -7.69
C ILE A 399 -5.67 0.83 -8.70
N ARG A 400 -7.00 0.67 -8.81
CA ARG A 400 -7.87 1.53 -9.61
C ARG A 400 -8.49 2.54 -8.66
N GLY A 401 -8.02 3.78 -8.71
CA GLY A 401 -8.55 4.84 -7.87
C GLY A 401 -10.03 5.08 -8.16
N SER A 402 -10.79 5.38 -7.11
CA SER A 402 -12.18 5.82 -7.20
C SER A 402 -12.28 7.29 -6.76
N PRO A 403 -13.20 8.08 -7.33
CA PRO A 403 -13.52 9.40 -6.82
C PRO A 403 -14.01 9.34 -5.36
N LEU A 404 -13.89 10.46 -4.65
CA LEU A 404 -14.48 10.61 -3.32
C LEU A 404 -16.01 10.65 -3.42
N HIS A 405 -16.71 10.06 -2.45
CA HIS A 405 -18.13 10.37 -2.25
C HIS A 405 -18.26 11.76 -1.62
N ILE A 406 -18.71 12.72 -2.41
CA ILE A 406 -18.93 14.10 -1.97
C ILE A 406 -20.43 14.28 -1.72
N SER A 407 -20.83 14.37 -0.45
CA SER A 407 -22.24 14.55 -0.08
C SER A 407 -22.59 16.04 -0.03
N ALA A 408 -23.22 16.57 -1.08
CA ALA A 408 -23.80 17.91 -1.09
C ALA A 408 -25.29 17.91 -0.73
N ALA A 409 -25.82 19.07 -0.33
CA ALA A 409 -27.21 19.23 0.07
C ALA A 409 -28.23 18.73 -0.99
N SER A 410 -27.95 18.97 -2.28
CA SER A 410 -28.89 18.72 -3.38
C SER A 410 -28.58 17.50 -4.27
N THR A 411 -27.52 16.75 -4.00
CA THR A 411 -27.12 15.59 -4.81
C THR A 411 -27.35 14.26 -4.12
N THR A 412 -27.78 13.28 -4.91
CA THR A 412 -27.77 11.86 -4.57
C THR A 412 -26.36 11.30 -4.80
N LEU A 413 -25.84 10.52 -3.86
CA LEU A 413 -24.55 9.85 -4.02
C LEU A 413 -24.67 8.75 -5.07
N ASP A 414 -23.73 8.70 -6.00
CA ASP A 414 -23.60 7.59 -6.94
C ASP A 414 -22.71 6.51 -6.31
N TRP A 415 -23.27 5.32 -6.11
CA TRP A 415 -22.57 4.14 -5.60
C TRP A 415 -22.11 3.20 -6.73
N SER A 416 -22.35 3.58 -7.99
CA SER A 416 -21.91 2.90 -9.20
C SER A 416 -22.09 1.36 -9.18
N ASP A 417 -21.11 0.62 -9.67
CA ASP A 417 -21.02 -0.84 -9.61
C ASP A 417 -20.86 -1.39 -8.18
N LYS A 418 -20.65 -0.53 -7.17
CA LYS A 418 -20.46 -0.91 -5.76
C LYS A 418 -21.75 -0.89 -4.94
N ALA A 419 -22.87 -0.39 -5.48
CA ALA A 419 -24.14 -0.31 -4.76
C ALA A 419 -24.57 -1.65 -4.13
N SER A 420 -24.42 -2.75 -4.86
CA SER A 420 -24.81 -4.08 -4.35
C SER A 420 -23.98 -4.54 -3.15
N SER A 421 -22.65 -4.36 -3.21
CA SER A 421 -21.72 -4.69 -2.12
C SER A 421 -21.88 -3.74 -0.94
N ALA A 422 -22.00 -2.44 -1.18
CA ALA A 422 -22.24 -1.43 -0.15
C ALA A 422 -23.54 -1.72 0.62
N ALA A 423 -24.61 -2.10 -0.09
CA ALA A 423 -25.87 -2.46 0.53
C ALA A 423 -25.79 -3.74 1.40
N MET A 424 -24.82 -4.64 1.17
CA MET A 424 -24.59 -5.79 2.07
C MET A 424 -23.95 -5.35 3.41
N LEU A 425 -23.14 -4.29 3.39
CA LEU A 425 -22.47 -3.78 4.59
C LEU A 425 -23.43 -3.10 5.56
N LEU A 426 -24.61 -2.66 5.11
CA LEU A 426 -25.64 -2.06 5.98
C LEU A 426 -26.00 -2.96 7.17
N THR A 427 -26.02 -4.27 6.95
CA THR A 427 -26.40 -5.27 7.96
C THR A 427 -25.20 -5.98 8.57
N ASP A 428 -23.98 -5.70 8.11
CA ASP A 428 -22.76 -6.25 8.67
C ASP A 428 -22.35 -5.46 9.92
N GLU A 429 -22.60 -6.04 11.09
CA GLU A 429 -22.28 -5.39 12.36
C GLU A 429 -20.79 -5.25 12.63
N THR A 430 -19.95 -6.00 11.93
CA THR A 430 -18.48 -5.93 12.04
C THR A 430 -17.88 -4.83 11.18
N SER A 431 -18.65 -4.31 10.21
CA SER A 431 -18.22 -3.19 9.37
C SER A 431 -18.53 -1.84 10.03
N HIS A 432 -17.70 -0.83 9.78
CA HIS A 432 -18.00 0.56 10.16
C HIS A 432 -18.78 1.31 9.08
N PHE A 433 -19.43 0.62 8.14
CA PHE A 433 -20.13 1.29 7.02
C PHE A 433 -21.20 2.29 7.48
N LEU A 434 -21.93 1.99 8.56
CA LEU A 434 -22.91 2.94 9.10
C LEU A 434 -22.25 4.19 9.70
N LEU A 435 -21.02 4.09 10.22
CA LEU A 435 -20.25 5.27 10.66
C LEU A 435 -19.87 6.14 9.46
N TYR A 436 -19.49 5.53 8.34
CA TYR A 436 -19.26 6.26 7.10
C TYR A 436 -20.50 7.01 6.61
N VAL A 437 -21.68 6.35 6.61
CA VAL A 437 -22.95 7.00 6.27
C VAL A 437 -23.25 8.18 7.22
N ALA A 438 -22.92 8.06 8.51
CA ALA A 438 -23.08 9.15 9.47
C ALA A 438 -22.15 10.35 9.18
N PHE A 439 -20.90 10.10 8.74
CA PHE A 439 -20.00 11.15 8.27
C PHE A 439 -20.50 11.83 6.99
N LEU A 440 -21.03 11.07 6.02
CA LEU A 440 -21.64 11.66 4.83
C LEU A 440 -22.86 12.54 5.18
N ALA A 441 -23.67 12.11 6.14
CA ALA A 441 -24.78 12.91 6.66
C ALA A 441 -24.30 14.17 7.42
N TYR A 442 -23.17 14.09 8.12
CA TYR A 442 -22.51 15.23 8.75
C TYR A 442 -22.10 16.25 7.69
N ASP A 443 -21.39 15.80 6.66
CA ASP A 443 -20.88 16.67 5.57
C ASP A 443 -22.03 17.36 4.85
N LYS A 444 -23.14 16.65 4.61
CA LYS A 444 -24.36 17.22 4.01
C LYS A 444 -24.99 18.32 4.87
N LEU A 445 -25.04 18.15 6.19
CA LEU A 445 -25.57 19.18 7.09
C LEU A 445 -24.60 20.37 7.22
N TYR A 446 -23.30 20.11 7.24
CA TYR A 446 -22.28 21.16 7.22
C TYR A 446 -22.37 22.00 5.94
N ASP A 447 -22.57 21.38 4.78
CA ASP A 447 -22.73 22.07 3.49
C ASP A 447 -23.90 23.08 3.50
N GLU A 448 -24.99 22.77 4.21
CA GLU A 448 -26.15 23.66 4.35
C GLU A 448 -25.94 24.79 5.38
N LYS A 449 -25.35 24.46 6.52
CA LYS A 449 -25.27 25.38 7.67
C LYS A 449 -23.97 26.17 7.74
N GLN A 450 -22.90 25.67 7.14
CA GLN A 450 -21.52 26.16 7.26
C GLN A 450 -21.03 26.24 8.72
N ILE A 451 -21.65 25.43 9.59
CA ILE A 451 -21.34 25.28 11.01
C ILE A 451 -21.34 23.79 11.31
N ALA A 452 -20.34 23.33 12.08
CA ALA A 452 -20.25 21.93 12.47
C ALA A 452 -21.52 21.49 13.24
N PRO A 453 -22.18 20.39 12.81
CA PRO A 453 -23.30 19.79 13.50
C PRO A 453 -23.08 19.65 15.01
N GLY A 454 -24.04 20.18 15.78
CA GLY A 454 -24.10 20.10 17.23
C GLY A 454 -23.45 21.23 18.00
N ILE A 455 -22.84 22.22 17.33
CA ILE A 455 -22.37 23.45 18.00
C ILE A 455 -23.54 24.25 18.57
N GLU A 456 -24.60 24.46 17.79
CA GLU A 456 -25.73 25.29 18.20
C GLU A 456 -26.91 24.48 18.77
N ALA A 457 -27.18 23.29 18.21
CA ALA A 457 -28.40 22.53 18.49
C ALA A 457 -28.19 21.01 18.37
N ILE A 458 -27.59 20.40 19.40
CA ILE A 458 -27.21 18.97 19.41
C ILE A 458 -28.35 18.03 19.00
N LYS A 459 -29.55 18.18 19.58
CA LYS A 459 -30.66 17.23 19.36
C LYS A 459 -31.30 17.41 17.99
N GLU A 460 -31.45 18.66 17.57
CA GLU A 460 -31.99 19.05 16.27
C GLU A 460 -31.07 18.58 15.15
N ASP A 461 -29.77 18.83 15.27
CA ASP A 461 -28.76 18.43 14.29
C ASP A 461 -28.66 16.91 14.20
N ALA A 462 -28.65 16.20 15.33
CA ALA A 462 -28.70 14.73 15.34
C ALA A 462 -29.94 14.19 14.58
N THR A 463 -31.09 14.85 14.74
CA THR A 463 -32.34 14.47 14.05
C THR A 463 -32.24 14.71 12.55
N ILE A 464 -31.67 15.85 12.13
CA ILE A 464 -31.49 16.19 10.71
C ILE A 464 -30.47 15.23 10.06
N MET A 465 -29.32 15.01 10.69
CA MET A 465 -28.32 14.05 10.22
C MET A 465 -28.91 12.65 10.09
N THR A 466 -29.72 12.20 11.05
CA THR A 466 -30.39 10.88 10.95
C THR A 466 -31.31 10.80 9.74
N LYS A 467 -32.02 11.88 9.38
CA LYS A 467 -32.84 11.94 8.15
C LYS A 467 -31.97 11.84 6.90
N TYR A 468 -30.84 12.55 6.85
CA TYR A 468 -29.90 12.48 5.72
C TYR A 468 -29.28 11.09 5.59
N ALA A 469 -28.82 10.48 6.69
CA ALA A 469 -28.32 9.12 6.71
C ALA A 469 -29.37 8.12 6.18
N ASN A 470 -30.62 8.23 6.63
CA ASN A 470 -31.71 7.38 6.13
C ASN A 470 -32.02 7.59 4.65
N SER A 471 -31.90 8.82 4.14
CA SER A 471 -32.01 9.12 2.71
C SER A 471 -30.90 8.45 1.92
N ILE A 472 -29.65 8.58 2.37
CA ILE A 472 -28.47 7.95 1.73
C ILE A 472 -28.65 6.43 1.68
N ILE A 473 -29.11 5.81 2.77
CA ILE A 473 -29.41 4.36 2.81
C ILE A 473 -30.53 4.00 1.82
N GLY A 474 -31.57 4.82 1.73
CA GLY A 474 -32.66 4.62 0.77
C GLY A 474 -32.19 4.66 -0.68
N ASP A 475 -31.39 5.67 -1.03
CA ASP A 475 -30.82 5.84 -2.37
C ASP A 475 -29.91 4.67 -2.73
N LEU A 476 -29.06 4.22 -1.80
CA LEU A 476 -28.20 3.05 -1.96
C LEU A 476 -29.02 1.77 -2.22
N LEU A 477 -30.08 1.52 -1.46
CA LEU A 477 -30.94 0.35 -1.65
C LEU A 477 -31.63 0.39 -3.01
N SER A 478 -32.08 1.58 -3.43
CA SER A 478 -32.67 1.79 -4.75
C SER A 478 -31.67 1.47 -5.87
N GLN A 479 -30.45 1.99 -5.78
CA GLN A 479 -29.38 1.70 -6.76
C GLN A 479 -28.97 0.22 -6.76
N ALA A 480 -28.99 -0.44 -5.60
CA ALA A 480 -28.70 -1.87 -5.47
C ALA A 480 -29.87 -2.77 -5.92
N GLY A 481 -31.03 -2.21 -6.27
CA GLY A 481 -32.24 -2.99 -6.55
C GLY A 481 -32.76 -3.79 -5.35
N LYS A 482 -32.42 -3.39 -4.12
CA LYS A 482 -32.81 -4.05 -2.87
C LYS A 482 -33.96 -3.29 -2.19
N LYS A 483 -34.77 -4.00 -1.42
CA LYS A 483 -35.85 -3.41 -0.60
C LYS A 483 -35.42 -3.29 0.85
N SER A 484 -36.08 -2.40 1.60
CA SER A 484 -35.90 -2.34 3.05
C SER A 484 -36.33 -3.67 3.69
N SER A 485 -35.54 -4.15 4.64
CA SER A 485 -35.79 -5.33 5.47
C SER A 485 -35.81 -4.94 6.94
N GLU A 486 -36.22 -5.86 7.83
CA GLU A 486 -36.16 -5.63 9.28
C GLU A 486 -34.73 -5.27 9.75
N ASP A 487 -33.71 -5.94 9.20
CA ASP A 487 -32.32 -5.67 9.55
C ASP A 487 -31.82 -4.32 9.03
N VAL A 488 -32.34 -3.84 7.88
CA VAL A 488 -32.10 -2.48 7.41
C VAL A 488 -32.74 -1.45 8.35
N GLU A 489 -33.93 -1.69 8.89
CA GLU A 489 -34.55 -0.78 9.87
C GLU A 489 -33.75 -0.75 11.20
N LYS A 490 -33.16 -1.88 11.60
CA LYS A 490 -32.18 -1.92 12.71
C LYS A 490 -30.93 -1.10 12.38
N ALA A 491 -30.42 -1.21 11.15
CA ALA A 491 -29.28 -0.42 10.68
C ALA A 491 -29.58 1.09 10.69
N LYS A 492 -30.77 1.51 10.24
CA LYS A 492 -31.25 2.90 10.34
C LYS A 492 -31.30 3.41 11.79
N THR A 493 -31.71 2.56 12.72
CA THR A 493 -31.69 2.90 14.15
C THR A 493 -30.25 3.07 14.66
N ARG A 494 -29.33 2.20 14.23
CA ARG A 494 -27.90 2.27 14.60
C ARG A 494 -27.22 3.51 14.04
N VAL A 495 -27.44 3.87 12.77
CA VAL A 495 -26.87 5.08 12.18
C VAL A 495 -27.39 6.35 12.85
N GLY A 496 -28.64 6.36 13.32
CA GLY A 496 -29.17 7.48 14.11
C GLY A 496 -28.42 7.70 15.44
N LYS A 497 -27.99 6.62 16.11
CA LYS A 497 -27.13 6.72 17.30
C LYS A 497 -25.74 7.28 16.99
N LEU A 498 -25.16 6.88 15.85
CA LEU A 498 -23.89 7.40 15.37
C LEU A 498 -23.99 8.90 15.03
N CYS A 499 -25.06 9.31 14.35
CA CYS A 499 -25.36 10.72 14.08
C CYS A 499 -25.51 11.54 15.36
N ALA A 500 -26.20 10.99 16.37
CA ALA A 500 -26.34 11.65 17.67
C ALA A 500 -25.00 11.81 18.39
N GLU A 501 -24.10 10.84 18.30
CA GLU A 501 -22.77 10.93 18.90
C GLU A 501 -21.86 11.93 18.17
N LEU A 502 -21.90 11.97 16.83
CA LEU A 502 -21.18 12.98 16.04
C LEU A 502 -21.68 14.39 16.35
N ALA A 503 -23.01 14.59 16.44
CA ALA A 503 -23.58 15.87 16.85
C ALA A 503 -23.23 16.21 18.31
N ARG A 504 -23.19 15.22 19.22
CA ARG A 504 -22.76 15.45 20.61
C ARG A 504 -21.32 15.99 20.69
N ALA A 505 -20.45 15.57 19.78
CA ALA A 505 -19.07 16.03 19.71
C ALA A 505 -18.94 17.47 19.19
N GLY A 506 -19.94 18.02 18.47
CA GLY A 506 -19.95 19.41 18.03
C GLY A 506 -18.79 19.81 17.09
N GLY A 507 -18.28 18.86 16.31
CA GLY A 507 -17.07 19.06 15.49
C GLY A 507 -15.76 19.18 16.28
N GLY A 508 -15.77 18.88 17.58
CA GLY A 508 -14.57 18.86 18.41
C GLY A 508 -13.69 17.66 18.11
N GLU A 509 -12.37 17.89 18.08
CA GLU A 509 -11.34 16.86 17.96
C GLU A 509 -10.74 16.53 19.31
N LEU A 510 -10.54 15.23 19.59
CA LEU A 510 -9.74 14.78 20.72
C LEU A 510 -8.31 14.52 20.24
N HIS A 511 -7.32 15.14 20.90
CA HIS A 511 -5.92 15.07 20.48
C HIS A 511 -5.42 13.63 20.28
N ASN A 512 -5.75 12.70 21.18
CA ASN A 512 -5.34 11.31 21.09
C ASN A 512 -5.96 10.58 19.87
N ILE A 513 -7.22 10.87 19.55
CA ILE A 513 -7.92 10.29 18.39
C ILE A 513 -7.34 10.86 17.09
N SER A 514 -7.15 12.18 17.03
CA SER A 514 -6.51 12.85 15.90
C SER A 514 -5.04 12.45 15.72
N SER A 515 -4.31 12.18 16.80
CA SER A 515 -2.92 11.65 16.75
C SER A 515 -2.85 10.26 16.13
N LEU A 516 -3.78 9.37 16.50
CA LEU A 516 -3.87 8.04 15.90
C LEU A 516 -4.24 8.15 14.41
N GLY A 517 -5.28 8.93 14.09
CA GLY A 517 -5.72 9.17 12.71
C GLY A 517 -4.60 9.79 11.85
N GLY A 518 -3.91 10.79 12.36
CA GLY A 518 -2.79 11.46 11.70
C GLY A 518 -1.63 10.49 11.42
N GLY A 519 -1.33 9.58 12.35
CA GLY A 519 -0.34 8.52 12.13
C GLY A 519 -0.72 7.54 11.01
N LEU A 520 -1.99 7.11 10.96
CA LEU A 520 -2.48 6.26 9.87
C LEU A 520 -2.38 6.97 8.52
N ILE A 521 -2.88 8.21 8.44
CA ILE A 521 -2.91 8.99 7.20
C ILE A 521 -1.49 9.29 6.69
N ALA A 522 -0.58 9.70 7.58
CA ALA A 522 0.81 9.95 7.21
C ALA A 522 1.47 8.70 6.61
N GLN A 523 1.21 7.52 7.16
CA GLN A 523 1.74 6.30 6.60
C GLN A 523 1.15 6.02 5.21
N GLU A 524 -0.16 6.23 5.00
CA GLU A 524 -0.77 6.08 3.68
C GLU A 524 -0.20 7.09 2.66
N VAL A 525 0.06 8.33 3.07
CA VAL A 525 0.76 9.33 2.25
C VAL A 525 2.15 8.82 1.87
N ILE A 526 2.94 8.30 2.81
CA ILE A 526 4.28 7.75 2.52
C ILE A 526 4.20 6.60 1.50
N LYS A 527 3.24 5.68 1.64
CA LYS A 527 3.06 4.59 0.67
C LYS A 527 2.77 5.13 -0.74
N VAL A 528 1.94 6.16 -0.83
CA VAL A 528 1.57 6.80 -2.10
C VAL A 528 2.74 7.55 -2.72
N VAL A 529 3.46 8.37 -1.95
CA VAL A 529 4.65 9.11 -2.40
C VAL A 529 5.72 8.16 -2.91
N THR A 530 6.07 7.16 -2.08
CA THR A 530 7.17 6.24 -2.38
C THR A 530 6.81 5.20 -3.43
N LYS A 531 5.50 5.00 -3.69
CA LYS A 531 4.96 3.89 -4.48
C LYS A 531 5.45 2.54 -3.96
N GLN A 532 5.59 2.44 -2.64
CA GLN A 532 5.96 1.22 -1.92
C GLN A 532 4.87 0.83 -0.94
N TYR A 533 4.78 -0.48 -0.66
CA TYR A 533 3.65 -1.10 0.05
C TYR A 533 2.32 -0.87 -0.68
N VAL A 534 1.25 -1.46 -0.14
CA VAL A 534 -0.10 -1.29 -0.67
C VAL A 534 -0.84 -0.25 0.18
N PRO A 535 -1.23 0.91 -0.38
CA PRO A 535 -2.07 1.85 0.34
C PRO A 535 -3.49 1.30 0.52
N VAL A 536 -4.22 1.87 1.48
CA VAL A 536 -5.65 1.64 1.66
C VAL A 536 -6.39 1.91 0.34
N ASP A 537 -7.28 0.99 -0.03
CA ASP A 537 -8.11 1.10 -1.23
C ASP A 537 -9.44 1.79 -0.86
N ASN A 538 -9.49 3.10 -1.10
CA ASN A 538 -10.59 4.01 -0.86
C ASN A 538 -10.76 4.51 0.59
N ILE A 539 -11.52 3.85 1.46
CA ILE A 539 -11.96 4.43 2.75
C ILE A 539 -11.40 3.65 3.95
N CYS A 540 -10.98 4.35 4.99
CA CYS A 540 -10.67 3.78 6.30
C CYS A 540 -11.44 4.52 7.41
N LEU A 541 -11.93 3.74 8.37
CA LEU A 541 -12.70 4.22 9.50
C LEU A 541 -12.10 3.68 10.79
N PHE A 542 -12.11 4.51 11.82
CA PHE A 542 -11.74 4.12 13.17
C PHE A 542 -12.83 4.53 14.15
N ASP A 543 -13.26 3.56 14.94
CA ASP A 543 -14.16 3.72 16.07
C ASP A 543 -13.34 3.64 17.36
N GLY A 544 -13.08 4.80 17.96
CA GLY A 544 -12.35 4.94 19.21
C GLY A 544 -13.14 4.55 20.46
N ILE A 545 -14.46 4.42 20.38
CA ILE A 545 -15.27 3.90 21.50
C ILE A 545 -15.02 2.40 21.65
N ASN A 546 -15.03 1.67 20.53
CA ASN A 546 -14.81 0.23 20.51
C ASN A 546 -13.35 -0.17 20.22
N SER A 547 -12.48 0.78 19.91
CA SER A 547 -11.09 0.56 19.48
C SER A 547 -10.98 -0.40 18.29
N THR A 548 -11.83 -0.20 17.28
CA THR A 548 -11.87 -1.03 16.07
C THR A 548 -11.72 -0.17 14.82
N SER A 549 -11.25 -0.77 13.73
CA SER A 549 -11.16 -0.10 12.43
C SER A 549 -11.65 -1.01 11.30
N SER A 550 -12.05 -0.41 10.19
CA SER A 550 -12.35 -1.12 8.95
C SER A 550 -11.86 -0.35 7.73
N VAL A 551 -11.63 -1.10 6.66
CA VAL A 551 -11.33 -0.56 5.33
C VAL A 551 -12.49 -0.93 4.41
N LEU A 552 -13.05 0.07 3.74
CA LEU A 552 -14.17 -0.09 2.83
C LEU A 552 -13.73 0.26 1.41
N ARG A 553 -13.98 -0.67 0.49
CA ARG A 553 -13.71 -0.49 -0.93
C ARG A 553 -15.01 -0.19 -1.66
N LEU A 554 -15.34 1.09 -1.72
CA LEU A 554 -16.62 1.58 -2.21
C LEU A 554 -16.50 2.42 -3.49
#